data_AF-A0A965UP54-F1
#
_entry.id   AF-A0A965UP54-F1
#
_cell.length_a   1.000
_cell.length_b   1.000
_cell.length_c   1.000
_cell.angle_alpha   90.00
_cell.angle_beta   90.00
_cell.angle_gamma   90.00
#
_symmetry.space_group_name_H-M   'P 1'
#
loop_
_entity.id
_entity.type
_entity.pdbx_description
1 polymer ?
#
loop_
_entity_poly.entity_id
_entity_poly.type
_entity_poly.pdbx_seq_one_letter_code
_entity_poly.pdbx_strand_id
1 'polypeptide(L)'
;MTDTKPRNEQDTPRLAAIYAAGAVRRWHANPDMADCVQTIADHQGRCVQLLALLHPAPSADLLIMAAFHDQAERWVGDLPGPFKRAHRAVAEAHAAIEARILRSILHIQISQTDQQWLGLVDRLEAYAFMAFTRPRLTFRPDWRAVKSAILDSAAELGCAVEVGAMIDDLQDMRW
;
A
#
# COMPACT_ATOMS: atom_id res chain seq x y z
N MET A 1 -29.79 -6.03 -23.79
CA MET A 1 -29.69 -4.56 -23.95
C MET A 1 -28.91 -4.03 -22.75
N THR A 2 -27.63 -3.74 -22.92
CA THR A 2 -26.81 -3.12 -21.88
C THR A 2 -27.06 -1.63 -21.88
N ASP A 3 -27.83 -1.15 -20.89
CA ASP A 3 -28.06 0.26 -20.63
C ASP A 3 -26.79 0.87 -20.02
N THR A 4 -25.79 1.13 -20.86
CA THR A 4 -24.61 1.89 -20.44
C THR A 4 -24.99 3.35 -20.43
N LYS A 5 -25.29 3.87 -19.24
CA LYS A 5 -25.43 5.29 -18.96
C LYS A 5 -24.23 6.05 -19.57
N PRO A 6 -24.44 7.14 -20.32
CA PRO A 6 -23.34 7.87 -20.96
C PRO A 6 -22.37 8.39 -19.89
N ARG A 7 -21.08 8.12 -20.07
CA ARG A 7 -20.01 8.66 -19.22
C ARG A 7 -20.02 10.18 -19.36
N ASN A 8 -20.17 10.90 -18.25
CA ASN A 8 -20.10 12.36 -18.27
C ASN A 8 -18.68 12.77 -18.67
N GLU A 9 -18.52 13.88 -19.40
CA GLU A 9 -17.19 14.31 -19.89
C GLU A 9 -16.22 14.62 -18.71
N GLN A 10 -16.79 14.99 -17.56
CA GLN A 10 -16.10 15.19 -16.29
C GLN A 10 -15.65 13.88 -15.60
N ASP A 11 -16.23 12.74 -15.98
CA ASP A 11 -15.94 11.39 -15.44
C ASP A 11 -14.93 10.62 -16.31
N THR A 12 -14.29 11.29 -17.28
CA THR A 12 -13.32 10.64 -18.16
C THR A 12 -11.99 10.45 -17.43
N PRO A 13 -11.50 9.19 -17.26
CA PRO A 13 -10.19 8.95 -16.67
C PRO A 13 -9.11 9.66 -17.47
N ARG A 14 -8.32 10.50 -16.81
CA ARG A 14 -7.23 11.25 -17.46
C ARG A 14 -5.92 10.49 -17.31
N LEU A 15 -5.36 10.00 -18.42
CA LEU A 15 -4.06 9.32 -18.43
C LEU A 15 -2.98 10.14 -17.69
N ALA A 16 -2.92 11.45 -17.91
CA ALA A 16 -1.98 12.33 -17.22
C ALA A 16 -2.13 12.29 -15.69
N ALA A 17 -3.33 12.09 -15.15
CA ALA A 17 -3.55 11.98 -13.71
C ALA A 17 -3.00 10.66 -13.17
N ILE A 18 -3.18 9.54 -13.91
CA ILE A 18 -2.62 8.23 -13.55
C ILE A 18 -1.09 8.29 -13.50
N TYR A 19 -0.45 8.84 -14.55
CA TYR A 19 1.00 9.00 -14.57
C TYR A 19 1.52 9.94 -13.47
N ALA A 20 0.84 11.06 -13.24
CA ALA A 20 1.27 12.02 -12.23
C ALA A 20 1.17 11.47 -10.81
N ALA A 21 0.11 10.71 -10.50
CA ALA A 21 -0.06 10.10 -9.19
C ALA A 21 0.89 8.92 -8.99
N GLY A 22 1.05 8.06 -10.00
CA GLY A 22 2.03 6.97 -9.97
C GLY A 22 3.48 7.44 -9.80
N ALA A 23 3.83 8.65 -10.26
CA ALA A 23 5.17 9.23 -10.15
C ALA A 23 5.49 9.86 -8.77
N VAL A 24 4.51 9.94 -7.86
CA VAL A 24 4.76 10.43 -6.49
C VAL A 24 5.78 9.53 -5.80
N ARG A 25 6.70 10.14 -5.07
CA ARG A 25 7.80 9.44 -4.39
C ARG A 25 7.45 9.16 -2.94
N ARG A 26 7.58 7.89 -2.56
CA ARG A 26 7.52 7.45 -1.17
C ARG A 26 8.84 7.77 -0.45
N TRP A 27 8.82 7.62 0.87
CA TRP A 27 9.98 7.80 1.76
C TRP A 27 10.52 9.23 1.88
N HIS A 28 9.88 10.23 1.26
CA HIS A 28 10.36 11.61 1.23
C HIS A 28 10.57 12.24 2.62
N ALA A 29 9.88 11.75 3.65
CA ALA A 29 10.01 12.20 5.04
C ALA A 29 10.86 11.28 5.93
N ASN A 30 11.39 10.16 5.40
CA ASN A 30 12.21 9.22 6.15
C ASN A 30 13.70 9.42 5.79
N PRO A 31 14.55 9.94 6.70
CA PRO A 31 15.93 10.28 6.38
C PRO A 31 16.79 9.07 5.99
N ASP A 32 16.46 7.86 6.43
CA ASP A 32 17.21 6.64 6.11
C ASP A 32 16.85 6.08 4.71
N MET A 33 15.73 6.51 4.15
CA MET A 33 15.12 5.94 2.93
C MET A 33 14.81 6.98 1.85
N ALA A 34 14.91 8.28 2.13
CA ALA A 34 14.50 9.36 1.23
C ALA A 34 15.26 9.37 -0.11
N ASP A 35 16.45 8.76 -0.17
CA ASP A 35 17.28 8.63 -1.35
C ASP A 35 17.01 7.36 -2.17
N CYS A 36 16.19 6.43 -1.67
CA CYS A 36 15.93 5.13 -2.29
C CYS A 36 14.93 5.19 -3.45
N VAL A 37 14.26 6.33 -3.65
CA VAL A 37 13.32 6.64 -4.74
C VAL A 37 12.42 5.46 -5.14
N GLN A 38 11.45 5.13 -4.29
CA GLN A 38 10.32 4.27 -4.64
C GLN A 38 9.15 5.15 -5.11
N THR A 39 8.52 4.82 -6.24
CA THR A 39 7.31 5.53 -6.68
C THR A 39 6.04 4.85 -6.15
N ILE A 40 4.90 5.55 -6.18
CA ILE A 40 3.59 4.95 -5.87
C ILE A 40 3.29 3.81 -6.84
N ALA A 41 3.59 3.97 -8.13
CA ALA A 41 3.38 2.91 -9.12
C ALA A 41 4.21 1.65 -8.80
N ASP A 42 5.47 1.83 -8.33
CA ASP A 42 6.34 0.73 -7.89
C ASP A 42 5.77 -0.03 -6.69
N HIS A 43 5.28 0.71 -5.70
CA HIS A 43 4.71 0.17 -4.46
C HIS A 43 3.39 -0.57 -4.73
N GLN A 44 2.45 0.08 -5.41
CA GLN A 44 1.14 -0.50 -5.72
C GLN A 44 1.26 -1.73 -6.62
N GLY A 45 2.17 -1.70 -7.61
CA GLY A 45 2.42 -2.84 -8.48
C GLY A 45 2.90 -4.08 -7.70
N ARG A 46 3.78 -3.90 -6.71
CA ARG A 46 4.24 -4.98 -5.84
C ARG A 46 3.17 -5.43 -4.84
N CYS A 47 2.32 -4.53 -4.33
CA CYS A 47 1.17 -4.91 -3.50
C CYS A 47 0.22 -5.85 -4.25
N VAL A 48 -0.06 -5.58 -5.53
CA VAL A 48 -0.86 -6.47 -6.39
C VAL A 48 -0.20 -7.85 -6.55
N GLN A 49 1.12 -7.90 -6.77
CA GLN A 49 1.87 -9.15 -6.86
C GLN A 49 1.82 -9.94 -5.55
N LEU A 50 2.00 -9.28 -4.40
CA LEU A 50 1.91 -9.91 -3.08
C LEU A 50 0.50 -10.46 -2.82
N LEU A 51 -0.56 -9.74 -3.18
CA LEU A 51 -1.93 -10.27 -3.08
C LEU A 51 -2.14 -11.50 -3.94
N ALA A 52 -1.64 -11.50 -5.18
CA ALA A 52 -1.75 -12.66 -6.07
C ALA A 52 -0.99 -13.90 -5.55
N LEU A 53 0.05 -13.71 -4.73
CA LEU A 53 0.85 -14.79 -4.14
C LEU A 53 0.30 -15.29 -2.80
N LEU A 54 -0.22 -14.38 -1.97
CA LEU A 54 -0.59 -14.69 -0.58
C LEU A 54 -2.09 -14.94 -0.39
N HIS A 55 -2.94 -14.20 -1.11
CA HIS A 55 -4.38 -14.32 -0.94
C HIS A 55 -4.88 -15.56 -1.69
N PRO A 56 -5.67 -16.46 -1.05
CA PRO A 56 -6.09 -17.71 -1.67
C PRO A 56 -6.97 -17.54 -2.92
N ALA A 57 -7.82 -16.52 -2.96
CA ALA A 57 -8.63 -16.14 -4.12
C ALA A 57 -9.03 -14.65 -4.10
N PRO A 58 -8.13 -13.71 -4.44
CA PRO A 58 -8.41 -12.28 -4.31
C PRO A 58 -9.50 -11.86 -5.30
N SER A 59 -10.45 -11.04 -4.85
CA SER A 59 -11.45 -10.47 -5.75
C SER A 59 -10.80 -9.48 -6.73
N ALA A 60 -11.41 -9.30 -7.90
CA ALA A 60 -10.97 -8.27 -8.84
C ALA A 60 -11.00 -6.88 -8.18
N ASP A 61 -11.99 -6.62 -7.34
CA ASP A 61 -12.14 -5.35 -6.61
C ASP A 61 -10.99 -5.12 -5.61
N LEU A 62 -10.53 -6.15 -4.90
CA LEU A 62 -9.36 -6.05 -4.03
C LEU A 62 -8.08 -5.79 -4.84
N LEU A 63 -7.88 -6.49 -5.97
CA LEU A 63 -6.72 -6.25 -6.83
C LEU A 63 -6.71 -4.84 -7.40
N ILE A 64 -7.87 -4.33 -7.86
CA ILE A 64 -8.00 -2.96 -8.34
C ILE A 64 -7.78 -1.98 -7.19
N MET A 65 -8.35 -2.22 -6.00
CA MET A 65 -8.10 -1.35 -4.86
C MET A 65 -6.61 -1.29 -4.50
N ALA A 66 -5.90 -2.41 -4.48
CA ALA A 66 -4.46 -2.43 -4.24
C ALA A 66 -3.66 -1.63 -5.27
N ALA A 67 -4.05 -1.71 -6.55
CA ALA A 67 -3.44 -0.95 -7.63
C ALA A 67 -3.72 0.57 -7.57
N PHE A 68 -4.64 1.03 -6.71
CA PHE A 68 -5.10 2.43 -6.68
C PHE A 68 -5.09 3.07 -5.29
N HIS A 69 -4.85 2.33 -4.20
CA HIS A 69 -5.12 2.79 -2.83
C HIS A 69 -4.43 4.12 -2.49
N ASP A 70 -3.15 4.28 -2.84
CA ASP A 70 -2.38 5.53 -2.66
C ASP A 70 -2.58 6.59 -3.77
N GLN A 71 -3.48 6.42 -4.75
CA GLN A 71 -3.58 7.38 -5.87
C GLN A 71 -3.93 8.80 -5.41
N ALA A 72 -4.61 8.93 -4.28
CA ALA A 72 -4.96 10.21 -3.70
C ALA A 72 -3.75 10.99 -3.14
N GLU A 73 -2.62 10.34 -2.85
CA GLU A 73 -1.41 10.97 -2.29
C GLU A 73 -0.88 12.11 -3.16
N ARG A 74 -1.13 12.09 -4.48
CA ARG A 74 -0.79 13.22 -5.37
C ARG A 74 -1.32 14.56 -4.87
N TRP A 75 -2.49 14.56 -4.23
CA TRP A 75 -3.16 15.78 -3.79
C TRP A 75 -3.00 16.03 -2.29
N VAL A 76 -2.96 14.98 -1.48
CA VAL A 76 -2.93 15.11 -0.01
C VAL A 76 -1.55 14.92 0.61
N GLY A 77 -0.61 14.33 -0.13
CA GLY A 77 0.66 13.85 0.39
C GLY A 77 0.50 12.70 1.39
N ASP A 78 1.59 12.00 1.67
CA ASP A 78 1.65 11.04 2.78
C ASP A 78 2.15 11.71 4.07
N LEU A 79 1.57 11.31 5.20
CA LEU A 79 2.03 11.74 6.52
C LEU A 79 2.89 10.65 7.16
N PRO A 80 4.04 11.00 7.78
CA PRO A 80 4.88 10.01 8.44
C PRO A 80 4.12 9.17 9.46
N GLY A 81 4.33 7.85 9.44
CA GLY A 81 3.68 6.92 10.38
C GLY A 81 3.78 7.32 11.87
N PRO A 82 4.96 7.76 12.38
CA PRO A 82 5.07 8.27 13.75
C PRO A 82 4.16 9.47 14.04
N PHE A 83 4.02 10.39 13.07
CA PHE A 83 3.14 11.55 13.19
C PHE A 83 1.67 11.12 13.23
N LYS A 84 1.24 10.23 12.32
CA LYS A 84 -0.14 9.69 12.31
C LYS A 84 -0.51 9.06 13.67
N ARG A 85 0.42 8.33 14.30
CA ARG A 85 0.21 7.71 15.62
C ARG A 85 0.11 8.71 16.76
N ALA A 86 0.94 9.76 16.74
CA ALA A 86 0.96 10.80 17.77
C ALA A 86 -0.23 11.78 17.66
N HIS A 87 -0.77 11.98 16.45
CA HIS A 87 -1.79 12.98 16.16
C HIS A 87 -3.02 12.35 15.48
N ARG A 88 -3.73 11.48 16.21
CA ARG A 88 -4.85 10.68 15.66
C ARG A 88 -5.94 11.52 14.98
N ALA A 89 -6.37 12.62 15.59
CA ALA A 89 -7.40 13.48 14.99
C ALA A 89 -6.97 14.06 13.63
N VAL A 90 -5.68 14.37 13.45
CA VAL A 90 -5.14 14.84 12.16
C VAL A 90 -5.08 13.69 11.17
N ALA A 91 -4.65 12.51 11.62
CA ALA A 91 -4.60 11.31 10.77
C ALA A 91 -6.00 10.91 10.26
N GLU A 92 -7.02 10.97 11.12
CA GLU A 92 -8.41 10.68 10.76
C GLU A 92 -8.97 11.71 9.78
N ALA A 93 -8.71 13.00 10.00
CA ALA A 93 -9.13 14.06 9.08
C ALA A 93 -8.44 13.94 7.70
N HIS A 94 -7.13 13.63 7.70
CA HIS A 94 -6.36 13.39 6.47
C HIS A 94 -6.91 12.17 5.71
N ALA A 95 -7.10 11.03 6.39
CA ALA A 95 -7.66 9.81 5.80
C ALA A 95 -9.08 10.02 5.24
N ALA A 96 -9.91 10.85 5.88
CA ALA A 96 -11.25 11.18 5.39
C ALA A 96 -11.20 11.98 4.07
N ILE A 97 -10.25 12.91 3.94
CA ILE A 97 -10.03 13.69 2.70
C ILE A 97 -9.48 12.77 1.61
N GLU A 98 -8.49 11.95 1.94
CA GLU A 98 -7.89 10.96 1.04
C GLU A 98 -8.95 10.01 0.47
N ALA A 99 -9.75 9.40 1.34
CA ALA A 99 -10.83 8.50 0.93
C ALA A 99 -11.88 9.19 0.06
N ARG A 100 -12.15 10.49 0.28
CA ARG A 100 -13.05 11.28 -0.58
C ARG A 100 -12.47 11.48 -1.98
N ILE A 101 -11.17 11.76 -2.10
CA ILE A 101 -10.50 11.91 -3.39
C ILE A 101 -10.41 10.56 -4.09
N LEU A 102 -10.01 9.50 -3.38
CA LEU A 102 -9.95 8.16 -3.94
C LEU A 102 -11.31 7.70 -4.48
N ARG A 103 -12.41 7.97 -3.75
CA ARG A 103 -13.78 7.70 -4.24
C ARG A 103 -14.17 8.47 -5.49
N SER A 104 -13.54 9.62 -5.77
CA SER A 104 -13.75 10.35 -7.03
C SER A 104 -12.96 9.79 -8.21
N ILE A 105 -11.97 8.92 -7.95
CA ILE A 105 -11.13 8.26 -8.94
C ILE A 105 -11.62 6.84 -9.19
N LEU A 106 -11.95 6.12 -8.12
CA LEU A 106 -12.29 4.71 -8.12
C LEU A 106 -13.58 4.48 -7.32
N HIS A 107 -14.60 3.93 -7.99
CA HIS A 107 -15.91 3.64 -7.40
C HIS A 107 -15.99 2.17 -6.97
N ILE A 108 -15.03 1.73 -6.15
CA ILE A 108 -14.96 0.35 -5.63
C ILE A 108 -15.07 0.39 -4.11
N GLN A 109 -15.82 -0.56 -3.55
CA GLN A 109 -15.85 -0.84 -2.12
C GLN A 109 -15.37 -2.27 -1.91
N ILE A 110 -14.50 -2.45 -0.93
CA ILE A 110 -13.96 -3.75 -0.56
C ILE A 110 -14.45 -4.12 0.84
N SER A 111 -14.54 -5.42 1.12
CA SER A 111 -15.01 -5.93 2.40
C SER A 111 -14.03 -5.58 3.55
N GLN A 112 -14.46 -5.75 4.80
CA GLN A 112 -13.56 -5.55 5.94
C GLN A 112 -12.36 -6.51 5.89
N THR A 113 -12.57 -7.75 5.47
CA THR A 113 -11.50 -8.74 5.29
C THR A 113 -10.54 -8.34 4.18
N ASP A 114 -11.05 -7.82 3.07
CA ASP A 114 -10.20 -7.28 1.99
C ASP A 114 -9.37 -6.08 2.46
N GLN A 115 -9.93 -5.23 3.34
CA GLN A 115 -9.17 -4.11 3.94
C GLN A 115 -8.02 -4.63 4.82
N GLN A 116 -8.23 -5.72 5.56
CA GLN A 116 -7.16 -6.36 6.34
C GLN A 116 -6.06 -6.90 5.43
N TRP A 117 -6.43 -7.56 4.32
CA TRP A 117 -5.48 -8.01 3.31
C TRP A 117 -4.70 -6.87 2.67
N LEU A 118 -5.38 -5.80 2.26
CA LEU A 118 -4.74 -4.61 1.72
C LEU A 118 -3.74 -4.00 2.73
N GLY A 119 -4.14 -3.87 3.99
CA GLY A 119 -3.27 -3.37 5.05
C GLY A 119 -2.11 -4.30 5.40
N LEU A 120 -2.25 -5.62 5.23
CA LEU A 120 -1.13 -6.56 5.33
C LEU A 120 -0.13 -6.32 4.19
N VAL A 121 -0.58 -6.31 2.94
CA VAL A 121 0.34 -6.23 1.78
C VAL A 121 1.00 -4.86 1.65
N ASP A 122 0.32 -3.75 1.97
CA ASP A 122 0.92 -2.41 1.99
C ASP A 122 2.11 -2.36 2.97
N ARG A 123 1.91 -2.85 4.20
CA ARG A 123 2.97 -2.90 5.21
C ARG A 123 4.08 -3.89 4.85
N LEU A 124 3.73 -5.06 4.33
CA LEU A 124 4.71 -6.06 3.90
C LEU A 124 5.57 -5.54 2.75
N GLU A 125 4.98 -4.88 1.76
CA GLU A 125 5.72 -4.28 0.65
C GLU A 125 6.68 -3.20 1.15
N ALA A 126 6.20 -2.30 2.01
CA ALA A 126 7.04 -1.24 2.56
C ALA A 126 8.22 -1.80 3.38
N TYR A 127 7.99 -2.85 4.18
CA TYR A 127 9.05 -3.56 4.89
C TYR A 127 10.01 -4.26 3.92
N ALA A 128 9.49 -4.93 2.89
CA ALA A 128 10.31 -5.64 1.91
C ALA A 128 11.21 -4.69 1.12
N PHE A 129 10.66 -3.56 0.64
CA PHE A 129 11.43 -2.54 -0.06
C PHE A 129 12.55 -1.96 0.85
N MET A 130 12.22 -1.68 2.11
CA MET A 130 13.20 -1.24 3.11
C MET A 130 14.29 -2.28 3.33
N ALA A 131 13.93 -3.54 3.58
CA ALA A 131 14.88 -4.60 3.86
C ALA A 131 15.77 -4.91 2.65
N PHE A 132 15.22 -4.87 1.43
CA PHE A 132 15.96 -5.04 0.19
C PHE A 132 16.97 -3.90 -0.02
N THR A 133 16.53 -2.66 0.15
CA THR A 133 17.33 -1.47 -0.20
C THR A 133 18.31 -1.06 0.90
N ARG A 134 17.96 -1.34 2.16
CA ARG A 134 18.73 -1.00 3.36
C ARG A 134 18.69 -2.16 4.38
N PRO A 135 19.32 -3.31 4.10
CA PRO A 135 19.24 -4.50 4.98
C PRO A 135 19.62 -4.23 6.44
N ARG A 136 20.53 -3.28 6.69
CA ARG A 136 20.96 -2.91 8.05
C ARG A 136 19.84 -2.33 8.92
N LEU A 137 18.79 -1.75 8.32
CA LEU A 137 17.67 -1.18 9.06
C LEU A 137 16.80 -2.27 9.70
N THR A 138 16.85 -3.52 9.20
CA THR A 138 16.09 -4.65 9.77
C THR A 138 16.49 -4.97 11.22
N PHE A 139 17.69 -4.58 11.65
CA PHE A 139 18.15 -4.72 13.03
C PHE A 139 17.65 -3.63 13.97
N ARG A 140 17.02 -2.56 13.47
CA ARG A 140 16.53 -1.47 14.32
C ARG A 140 15.24 -1.87 15.06
N PRO A 141 15.03 -1.41 16.30
CA PRO A 141 13.84 -1.76 17.08
C PRO A 141 12.52 -1.37 16.42
N ASP A 142 12.45 -0.22 15.74
CA ASP A 142 11.27 0.26 15.03
C ASP A 142 10.88 -0.68 13.88
N TRP A 143 11.84 -1.10 13.06
CA TRP A 143 11.59 -2.05 11.98
C TRP A 143 11.31 -3.48 12.45
N ARG A 144 11.88 -3.91 13.59
CA ARG A 144 11.49 -5.17 14.22
C ARG A 144 10.04 -5.17 14.70
N ALA A 145 9.57 -4.05 15.25
CA ALA A 145 8.16 -3.89 15.62
C ALA A 145 7.24 -3.95 14.39
N VAL A 146 7.67 -3.37 13.26
CA VAL A 146 6.95 -3.50 11.98
C VAL A 146 6.91 -4.97 11.51
N LYS A 147 8.04 -5.69 11.52
CA LYS A 147 8.08 -7.14 11.20
C LYS A 147 7.10 -7.93 12.08
N SER A 148 7.09 -7.68 13.38
CA SER A 148 6.15 -8.35 14.31
C SER A 148 4.70 -8.08 13.92
N ALA A 149 4.33 -6.81 13.71
CA ALA A 149 2.95 -6.43 13.36
C ALA A 149 2.48 -7.02 12.03
N ILE A 150 3.40 -7.20 11.07
CA ILE A 150 3.13 -7.89 9.80
C ILE A 150 2.82 -9.36 10.06
N LEU A 151 3.64 -10.05 10.85
CA LEU A 151 3.44 -11.46 11.18
C LEU A 151 2.14 -11.69 11.97
N ASP A 152 1.82 -10.78 12.90
CA ASP A 152 0.57 -10.83 13.65
C ASP A 152 -0.64 -10.69 12.71
N SER A 153 -0.60 -9.72 11.78
CA SER A 153 -1.66 -9.53 10.78
C SER A 153 -1.76 -10.72 9.80
N ALA A 154 -0.62 -11.31 9.43
CA ALA A 154 -0.59 -12.50 8.58
C ALA A 154 -1.14 -13.73 9.30
N ALA A 155 -0.96 -13.84 10.61
CA ALA A 155 -1.53 -14.93 11.41
C ALA A 155 -3.06 -14.83 11.48
N GLU A 156 -3.60 -13.63 11.64
CA GLU A 156 -5.05 -13.38 11.59
C GLU A 156 -5.67 -13.74 10.24
N LEU A 157 -4.91 -13.57 9.15
CA LEU A 157 -5.33 -13.89 7.78
C LEU A 157 -4.96 -15.31 7.34
N GLY A 158 -4.30 -16.09 8.20
CA GLY A 158 -3.94 -17.49 7.94
C GLY A 158 -2.78 -17.69 6.95
N CYS A 159 -1.92 -16.68 6.75
CA CYS A 159 -0.77 -16.74 5.83
C CYS A 159 0.58 -16.41 6.51
N ALA A 160 0.69 -16.57 7.83
CA ALA A 160 1.90 -16.24 8.59
C ALA A 160 3.13 -17.08 8.18
N VAL A 161 2.92 -18.35 7.79
CA VAL A 161 4.01 -19.24 7.40
C VAL A 161 4.63 -18.76 6.08
N GLU A 162 3.80 -18.45 5.10
CA GLU A 162 4.19 -17.96 3.78
C GLU A 162 4.87 -16.59 3.90
N VAL A 163 4.28 -15.67 4.68
CA VAL A 163 4.86 -14.33 4.91
C VAL A 163 6.19 -14.43 5.65
N GLY A 164 6.30 -15.30 6.65
CA GLY A 164 7.56 -15.57 7.36
C GLY A 164 8.65 -16.07 6.40
N ALA A 165 8.33 -17.07 5.58
CA ALA A 165 9.26 -17.62 4.60
C ALA A 165 9.72 -16.56 3.57
N MET A 166 8.82 -15.69 3.09
CA MET A 166 9.18 -14.59 2.19
C MET A 166 10.12 -13.57 2.85
N ILE A 167 9.90 -13.24 4.13
CA ILE A 167 10.79 -12.33 4.86
C ILE A 167 12.16 -12.97 5.06
N ASP A 168 12.22 -14.25 5.40
CA ASP A 168 13.48 -14.95 5.62
C ASP A 168 14.26 -15.10 4.30
N ASP A 169 13.59 -15.42 3.19
CA ASP A 169 14.18 -15.44 1.84
C ASP A 169 14.79 -14.10 1.45
N LEU A 170 14.08 -13.01 1.72
CA LEU A 170 14.56 -11.64 1.48
C LEU A 170 15.81 -11.30 2.30
N GLN A 171 15.88 -11.79 3.54
CA GLN A 171 16.97 -11.50 4.48
C GLN A 171 18.22 -12.34 4.20
N ASP A 172 18.02 -13.60 3.82
CA ASP A 172 19.10 -14.47 3.38
C ASP A 172 19.63 -14.07 2.00
N MET A 173 18.85 -13.27 1.27
CA MET A 173 19.05 -12.95 -0.13
C MET A 173 19.35 -14.26 -0.87
N ARG A 174 18.34 -15.08 -1.16
CA ARG A 174 18.52 -16.25 -2.03
C ARG A 174 17.92 -15.89 -3.38
N TRP A 175 18.74 -15.86 -4.43
CA TRP A 175 18.30 -15.57 -5.80
C TRP A 175 18.97 -16.50 -6.79
#